data_AF-A0A5R2N3I2-F1
#
_entry.id   AF-A0A5R2N3I2-F1
#
_cell.length_a   1.000
_cell.length_b   1.000
_cell.length_c   1.000
_cell.angle_alpha   90.00
_cell.angle_beta   90.00
_cell.angle_gamma   90.00
#
_symmetry.space_group_name_H-M   'P 1'
#
loop_
_entity.id
_entity.type
_entity.pdbx_description
1 polymer ?
#
loop_
_entity_poly.entity_id
_entity_poly.type
_entity_poly.pdbx_seq_one_letter_code
_entity_poly.pdbx_strand_id
1 'polypeptide(L)'
;RAEDIRIDTMRASGSGGQHVNTTDSAVRITHLPTGIMVVQAEKSQHQNRAKAMQILRARLYDMERSKADEERSESRKSQVGSGDRSERIRTYNFPQGRVTDHRINLTLYKLDRVMMGELDEVVDALIADHQSKLLADIGLDG
;
A
#
# COMPACT_ATOMS: atom_id res chain seq x y z
N ARG A 1 12.62 -16.87 6.59
CA ARG A 1 13.10 -18.00 7.45
C ARG A 1 14.61 -18.11 7.36
N ALA A 2 15.25 -18.97 8.15
CA ALA A 2 16.71 -19.17 8.06
C ALA A 2 17.12 -19.76 6.70
N GLU A 3 16.26 -20.59 6.09
CA GLU A 3 16.45 -21.13 4.73
C GLU A 3 16.45 -20.07 3.61
N ASP A 4 15.85 -18.90 3.87
CA ASP A 4 15.71 -17.82 2.88
C ASP A 4 16.92 -16.89 2.85
N ILE A 5 17.94 -17.16 3.67
CA ILE A 5 19.07 -16.27 3.88
C ILE A 5 20.37 -16.95 3.46
N ARG A 6 21.01 -16.42 2.41
CA ARG A 6 22.37 -16.79 2.04
C ARG A 6 23.37 -15.89 2.79
N ILE A 7 24.39 -16.50 3.38
CA ILE A 7 25.47 -15.80 4.08
C ILE A 7 26.79 -16.12 3.38
N ASP A 8 27.40 -15.12 2.77
CA ASP A 8 28.69 -15.23 2.11
C ASP A 8 29.75 -14.51 2.97
N THR A 9 30.85 -15.20 3.29
CA THR A 9 31.99 -14.57 3.98
C THR A 9 33.06 -14.24 2.95
N MET A 10 33.63 -13.03 3.04
CA MET A 10 34.59 -12.52 2.07
C MET A 10 35.71 -11.74 2.77
N ARG A 11 36.80 -11.52 2.04
CA ARG A 11 37.87 -10.62 2.48
C ARG A 11 37.36 -9.19 2.45
N ALA A 12 37.67 -8.43 3.49
CA ALA A 12 37.35 -7.01 3.53
C ALA A 12 38.20 -6.28 2.47
N SER A 13 37.55 -5.59 1.54
CA SER A 13 38.22 -4.76 0.54
C SER A 13 38.43 -3.34 1.11
N GLY A 14 39.65 -3.01 1.51
CA GLY A 14 40.00 -1.68 2.04
C GLY A 14 41.51 -1.49 2.21
N SER A 15 41.97 -0.26 2.42
CA SER A 15 43.38 0.16 2.57
C SER A 15 44.03 -0.27 3.90
N GLY A 16 43.75 -1.49 4.35
CA GLY A 16 44.26 -2.02 5.61
C GLY A 16 45.61 -2.73 5.49
N GLY A 17 46.35 -2.76 6.61
CA GLY A 17 47.61 -3.51 6.73
C GLY A 17 47.44 -5.03 6.59
N GLN A 18 48.52 -5.79 6.83
CA GLN A 18 48.59 -7.25 6.58
C GLN A 18 47.37 -8.04 7.10
N HIS A 19 46.82 -7.67 8.25
CA HIS A 19 45.67 -8.33 8.89
C HIS A 19 44.35 -8.20 8.11
N VAL A 20 44.15 -7.12 7.34
CA VAL A 20 42.94 -6.91 6.53
C VAL A 20 42.97 -7.75 5.25
N ASN A 21 44.17 -8.03 4.74
CA ASN A 21 44.37 -8.81 3.52
C ASN A 21 44.36 -10.34 3.75
N THR A 22 44.54 -10.80 4.99
CA THR A 22 44.63 -12.23 5.31
C THR A 22 43.41 -12.82 6.01
N THR A 23 42.54 -12.00 6.62
CA THR A 23 41.39 -12.49 7.41
C THR A 23 40.07 -12.30 6.67
N ASP A 24 39.31 -13.38 6.50
CA ASP A 24 37.96 -13.35 5.93
C ASP A 24 36.95 -12.82 6.97
N SER A 25 36.96 -11.51 7.22
CA SER A 25 36.10 -10.89 8.24
C SER A 25 34.78 -10.32 7.71
N ALA A 26 34.69 -9.95 6.42
CA ALA A 26 33.49 -9.30 5.88
C ALA A 26 32.37 -10.32 5.63
N VAL A 27 31.13 -9.92 5.96
CA VAL A 27 29.94 -10.76 5.82
C VAL A 27 28.94 -10.08 4.91
N ARG A 28 28.47 -10.83 3.91
CA ARG A 28 27.36 -10.48 3.04
C ARG A 28 26.18 -11.37 3.36
N ILE A 29 25.03 -10.79 3.56
CA ILE A 29 23.78 -11.51 3.78
C ILE A 29 22.81 -11.13 2.67
N THR A 30 22.22 -12.12 2.02
CA THR A 30 21.21 -11.96 0.97
C THR A 30 19.93 -12.66 1.38
N HIS A 31 18.81 -11.94 1.37
CA HIS A 31 17.49 -12.54 1.47
C HIS A 31 17.02 -12.93 0.06
N LEU A 32 16.92 -14.24 -0.19
CA LEU A 32 16.65 -14.78 -1.52
C LEU A 32 15.27 -14.36 -2.06
N PRO A 33 14.17 -14.38 -1.28
CA PRO A 33 12.85 -14.03 -1.79
C PRO A 33 12.70 -12.57 -2.20
N THR A 34 13.34 -11.64 -1.48
CA THR A 34 13.22 -10.18 -1.75
C THR A 34 14.42 -9.61 -2.52
N GLY A 35 15.48 -10.40 -2.71
CA GLY A 35 16.72 -9.94 -3.33
C GLY A 35 17.54 -8.93 -2.49
N ILE A 36 17.08 -8.54 -1.29
CA ILE A 36 17.77 -7.56 -0.45
C ILE A 36 19.12 -8.11 -0.02
N MET A 37 20.18 -7.35 -0.30
CA MET A 37 21.54 -7.66 0.09
C MET A 37 22.09 -6.62 1.07
N VAL A 38 22.77 -7.09 2.11
CA VAL A 38 23.43 -6.28 3.13
C VAL A 38 24.86 -6.77 3.29
N VAL A 39 25.82 -5.84 3.30
CA VAL A 39 27.24 -6.12 3.50
C VAL A 39 27.74 -5.38 4.73
N GLN A 40 28.55 -6.04 5.55
CA GLN A 40 29.25 -5.46 6.71
C GLN A 40 30.70 -5.95 6.77
N ALA A 41 31.62 -5.04 7.07
CA ALA A 41 33.06 -5.28 7.00
C ALA A 41 33.83 -4.57 8.13
N GLU A 42 33.56 -4.98 9.37
CA GLU A 42 34.35 -4.64 10.56
C GLU A 42 35.38 -5.73 10.89
N LYS A 43 36.11 -5.54 12.01
CA LYS A 43 37.20 -6.42 12.43
C LYS A 43 36.76 -7.86 12.74
N SER A 44 35.55 -8.07 13.24
CA SER A 44 35.04 -9.39 13.66
C SER A 44 33.89 -9.87 12.77
N GLN A 45 34.04 -11.07 12.22
CA GLN A 45 33.02 -11.73 11.39
C GLN A 45 31.70 -11.92 12.15
N HIS A 46 31.75 -12.28 13.44
CA HIS A 46 30.55 -12.48 14.26
C HIS A 46 29.78 -11.17 14.45
N GLN A 47 30.49 -10.07 14.68
CA GLN A 47 29.89 -8.73 14.78
C GLN A 47 29.29 -8.31 13.43
N ASN A 48 29.99 -8.57 12.33
CA ASN A 48 29.49 -8.29 10.98
C ASN A 48 28.22 -9.06 10.66
N ARG A 49 28.16 -10.35 11.00
CA ARG A 49 26.97 -11.17 10.82
C ARG A 49 25.78 -10.66 11.64
N ALA A 50 26.02 -10.30 12.90
CA ALA A 50 24.95 -9.77 13.77
C ALA A 50 24.40 -8.43 13.25
N LYS A 51 25.28 -7.49 12.89
CA LYS A 51 24.90 -6.19 12.33
C LYS A 51 24.21 -6.32 10.97
N ALA A 52 24.74 -7.14 10.08
CA ALA A 52 24.12 -7.38 8.76
C ALA A 52 22.72 -8.00 8.92
N MET A 53 22.52 -8.91 9.87
CA MET A 53 21.21 -9.49 10.17
C MET A 53 20.23 -8.45 10.73
N GLN A 54 20.70 -7.57 11.62
CA GLN A 54 19.87 -6.49 12.17
C GLN A 54 19.42 -5.52 11.09
N ILE A 55 20.33 -5.09 10.21
CA ILE A 55 20.03 -4.21 9.08
C ILE A 55 19.08 -4.89 8.09
N LEU A 56 19.29 -6.18 7.79
CA LEU A 56 18.42 -6.93 6.90
C LEU A 56 16.99 -6.99 7.45
N ARG A 57 16.82 -7.27 8.75
CA ARG A 57 15.51 -7.27 9.41
C ARG A 57 14.83 -5.92 9.34
N ALA A 58 15.55 -4.83 9.59
CA ALA A 58 15.01 -3.48 9.49
C ALA A 58 14.52 -3.18 8.06
N ARG A 59 15.33 -3.49 7.04
CA ARG A 59 14.95 -3.30 5.63
C ARG A 59 13.73 -4.13 5.21
N LEU A 60 13.64 -5.38 5.66
CA LEU A 60 12.48 -6.23 5.38
C LEU A 60 11.21 -5.68 6.06
N TYR A 61 11.33 -5.22 7.30
CA TYR A 61 10.22 -4.59 8.01
C TYR A 61 9.74 -3.31 7.30
N ASP A 62 10.67 -2.43 6.92
CA ASP A 62 10.34 -1.18 6.23
C ASP A 62 9.71 -1.45 4.85
N MET A 63 10.16 -2.47 4.13
CA MET A 63 9.57 -2.89 2.85
C MET A 63 8.12 -3.33 3.01
N GLU A 64 7.82 -4.25 3.93
CA GLU A 64 6.45 -4.72 4.17
C GLU A 64 5.54 -3.59 4.68
N ARG A 65 6.08 -2.72 5.54
CA ARG A 65 5.37 -1.54 6.01
C ARG A 65 5.04 -0.58 4.87
N SER A 66 6.02 -0.25 4.02
CA SER A 66 5.82 0.64 2.87
C SER A 66 4.78 0.05 1.92
N LYS A 67 4.85 -1.25 1.63
CA LYS A 67 3.89 -1.94 0.79
C LYS A 67 2.46 -1.83 1.35
N ALA A 68 2.27 -2.09 2.64
CA ALA A 68 0.96 -1.95 3.28
C ALA A 68 0.47 -0.49 3.35
N ASP A 69 1.37 0.48 3.49
CA ASP A 69 1.04 1.91 3.45
C ASP A 69 0.67 2.35 2.03
N GLU A 70 1.37 1.85 1.00
CA GLU A 70 1.10 2.10 -0.42
C GLU A 70 -0.25 1.53 -0.84
N GLU A 71 -0.53 0.26 -0.54
CA GLU A 71 -1.82 -0.38 -0.82
C GLU A 71 -2.99 0.40 -0.19
N ARG A 72 -2.84 0.83 1.07
CA ARG A 72 -3.83 1.68 1.75
C ARG A 72 -3.97 3.05 1.09
N SER A 73 -2.84 3.66 0.70
CA SER A 73 -2.83 4.98 0.07
C SER A 73 -3.51 4.95 -1.29
N GLU A 74 -3.24 3.91 -2.10
CA GLU A 74 -3.87 3.69 -3.40
C GLU A 74 -5.38 3.46 -3.27
N SER A 75 -5.79 2.56 -2.35
CA SER A 75 -7.21 2.32 -2.06
C SER A 75 -7.94 3.59 -1.62
N ARG A 76 -7.31 4.42 -0.78
CA ARG A 76 -7.89 5.70 -0.36
C ARG A 76 -7.93 6.72 -1.50
N LYS A 77 -6.87 6.81 -2.32
CA LYS A 77 -6.82 7.73 -3.47
C LYS A 77 -7.93 7.42 -4.47
N SER A 78 -8.21 6.13 -4.74
CA SER A 78 -9.29 5.75 -5.64
C SER A 78 -10.68 6.08 -5.07
N GLN A 79 -10.87 5.99 -3.75
CA GLN A 79 -12.14 6.33 -3.11
C GLN A 79 -12.42 7.83 -3.04
N VAL A 80 -11.38 8.65 -2.82
CA VAL A 80 -11.52 10.11 -2.66
C VAL A 80 -11.49 10.83 -4.01
N GLY A 81 -10.82 10.26 -5.02
CA GLY A 81 -10.60 10.90 -6.31
C GLY A 81 -9.62 12.08 -6.21
N SER A 82 -9.70 12.99 -7.17
CA SER A 82 -8.88 14.22 -7.23
C SER A 82 -9.42 15.33 -6.32
N GLY A 83 -10.66 15.20 -5.85
CA GLY A 83 -11.36 16.25 -5.09
C GLY A 83 -11.86 17.40 -5.98
N ASP A 84 -11.74 17.29 -7.31
CA ASP A 84 -12.28 18.27 -8.23
C ASP A 84 -13.82 18.28 -8.20
N ARG A 85 -14.41 19.44 -8.47
CA ARG A 85 -15.86 19.63 -8.51
C ARG A 85 -16.53 18.79 -9.60
N SER A 86 -15.79 18.46 -10.67
CA SER A 86 -16.29 17.59 -11.74
C SER A 86 -16.52 16.14 -11.29
N GLU A 87 -15.78 15.67 -10.28
CA GLU A 87 -15.87 14.29 -9.76
C GLU A 87 -16.87 14.13 -8.61
N ARG A 88 -17.63 15.18 -8.29
CA ARG A 88 -18.60 15.12 -7.19
C ARG A 88 -19.66 14.06 -7.46
N ILE A 89 -19.80 13.11 -6.54
CA ILE A 89 -20.87 12.10 -6.62
C ILE A 89 -22.24 12.67 -6.22
N ARG A 90 -22.27 13.76 -5.45
CA ARG A 90 -23.51 14.36 -4.93
C ARG A 90 -23.43 15.88 -4.86
N THR A 91 -24.56 16.55 -5.06
CA THR A 91 -24.71 18.00 -4.89
C THR A 91 -25.86 18.29 -3.96
N TYR A 92 -25.58 18.98 -2.86
CA TYR A 92 -26.57 19.47 -1.91
C TYR A 92 -26.85 20.95 -2.21
N ASN A 93 -28.07 21.27 -2.61
CA ASN A 93 -28.51 22.62 -2.95
C ASN A 93 -29.51 23.11 -1.90
N PHE A 94 -28.99 23.87 -0.93
CA PHE A 94 -29.77 24.42 0.19
C PHE A 94 -30.87 25.40 -0.24
N PRO A 95 -30.61 26.41 -1.10
CA PRO A 95 -31.67 27.33 -1.54
C PRO A 95 -32.88 26.67 -2.19
N GLN A 96 -32.67 25.53 -2.86
CA GLN A 96 -33.73 24.77 -3.55
C GLN A 96 -34.17 23.51 -2.78
N GLY A 97 -33.65 23.29 -1.57
CA GLY A 97 -34.01 22.15 -0.71
C GLY A 97 -33.81 20.78 -1.35
N ARG A 98 -32.84 20.63 -2.27
CA ARG A 98 -32.65 19.38 -3.03
C ARG A 98 -31.25 18.78 -2.89
N VAL A 99 -31.19 17.47 -3.06
CA VAL A 99 -29.95 16.70 -3.24
C VAL A 99 -30.01 15.99 -4.59
N THR A 100 -28.90 16.03 -5.33
CA THR A 100 -28.74 15.30 -6.60
C THR A 100 -27.56 14.36 -6.50
N ASP A 101 -27.75 13.07 -6.75
CA ASP A 101 -26.69 12.06 -6.90
C ASP A 101 -26.37 11.85 -8.38
N HIS A 102 -25.15 12.19 -8.78
CA HIS A 102 -24.72 12.19 -10.18
C HIS A 102 -24.36 10.80 -10.69
N ARG A 103 -24.21 9.78 -9.82
CA ARG A 103 -23.91 8.41 -10.25
C ARG A 103 -25.06 7.76 -11.01
N ILE A 104 -26.28 8.12 -10.62
CA ILE A 104 -27.54 7.60 -11.19
C ILE A 104 -28.49 8.72 -11.66
N ASN A 105 -28.02 9.98 -11.62
CA ASN A 105 -28.81 11.18 -11.92
C ASN A 105 -30.12 11.31 -11.10
N LEU A 106 -30.14 10.79 -9.87
CA LEU A 106 -31.28 10.88 -8.96
C LEU A 106 -31.34 12.28 -8.33
N THR A 107 -32.50 12.93 -8.35
CA THR A 107 -32.72 14.21 -7.65
C THR A 107 -33.89 14.09 -6.68
N LEU A 108 -33.66 14.43 -5.41
CA LEU A 108 -34.67 14.42 -4.35
C LEU A 108 -34.85 15.85 -3.79
N TYR A 109 -36.10 16.29 -3.66
CA TYR A 109 -36.48 17.59 -3.06
C TYR A 109 -36.78 17.46 -1.57
N LYS A 110 -35.87 16.78 -0.85
CA LYS A 110 -36.05 16.41 0.57
C LYS A 110 -34.76 16.63 1.36
N LEU A 111 -34.01 17.68 1.04
CA LEU A 111 -32.67 17.90 1.59
C LEU A 111 -32.65 17.89 3.11
N ASP A 112 -33.63 18.53 3.76
CA ASP A 112 -33.68 18.63 5.22
C ASP A 112 -33.70 17.26 5.89
N ARG A 113 -34.51 16.32 5.35
CA ARG A 113 -34.61 14.95 5.86
C ARG A 113 -33.33 14.15 5.64
N VAL A 114 -32.74 14.31 4.45
CA VAL A 114 -31.46 13.68 4.10
C VAL A 114 -30.36 14.16 5.05
N MET A 115 -30.35 15.45 5.39
CA MET A 115 -29.39 16.03 6.34
C MET A 115 -29.65 15.59 7.79
N MET A 116 -30.90 15.23 8.14
CA MET A 116 -31.25 14.62 9.43
C MET A 116 -30.90 13.13 9.51
N GLY A 117 -30.43 12.52 8.42
CA GLY A 117 -29.96 11.13 8.38
C GLY A 117 -30.88 10.15 7.64
N GLU A 118 -32.02 10.60 7.10
CA GLU A 118 -32.90 9.77 6.27
C GLU A 118 -32.26 9.56 4.88
N LEU A 119 -31.37 8.57 4.77
CA LEU A 119 -30.61 8.26 3.56
C LEU A 119 -31.12 7.04 2.79
N ASP A 120 -32.10 6.31 3.34
CA ASP A 120 -32.56 5.02 2.79
C ASP A 120 -32.97 5.13 1.32
N GLU A 121 -33.77 6.13 0.96
CA GLU A 121 -34.22 6.36 -0.43
C GLU A 121 -33.05 6.58 -1.41
N VAL A 122 -31.95 7.19 -0.95
CA VAL A 122 -30.76 7.39 -1.78
C VAL A 122 -29.96 6.10 -1.88
N VAL A 123 -29.80 5.38 -0.77
CA VAL A 123 -29.00 4.15 -0.70
C VAL A 123 -29.67 3.02 -1.50
N ASP A 124 -30.97 2.82 -1.31
CA ASP A 124 -31.75 1.79 -2.00
C ASP A 124 -31.71 1.97 -3.53
N ALA A 125 -31.87 3.22 -3.99
CA ALA A 125 -31.78 3.54 -5.41
C ALA A 125 -30.39 3.22 -6.00
N LEU A 126 -29.32 3.49 -5.24
CA LEU A 126 -27.94 3.18 -5.67
C LEU A 126 -27.68 1.67 -5.68
N ILE A 127 -28.20 0.93 -4.70
CA ILE A 127 -28.07 -0.53 -4.65
C ILE A 127 -28.80 -1.15 -5.84
N ALA A 128 -30.03 -0.72 -6.13
CA ALA A 128 -30.82 -1.23 -7.24
C ALA A 128 -30.15 -0.98 -8.60
N ASP A 129 -29.59 0.22 -8.82
CA ASP A 129 -28.82 0.53 -10.03
C ASP A 129 -27.56 -0.33 -10.15
N HIS A 130 -26.81 -0.50 -9.06
CA HIS A 130 -25.62 -1.35 -9.04
C HIS A 130 -25.93 -2.81 -9.34
N GLN A 131 -26.99 -3.37 -8.73
CA GLN A 131 -27.45 -4.72 -9.02
C GLN A 131 -27.89 -4.88 -10.47
N SER A 132 -28.60 -3.89 -11.02
CA SER A 132 -29.03 -3.90 -12.42
C SER A 132 -27.84 -3.90 -13.38
N LYS A 133 -26.79 -3.12 -13.08
CA LYS A 133 -25.54 -3.10 -13.86
C LYS A 133 -24.80 -4.44 -13.82
N LEU A 134 -24.68 -5.06 -12.63
CA LEU A 134 -24.05 -6.38 -12.50
C LEU A 134 -24.80 -7.46 -13.29
N LEU A 135 -26.14 -7.47 -13.22
CA LEU A 135 -26.96 -8.41 -13.99
C LEU A 135 -26.84 -8.20 -15.50
N ALA A 136 -26.75 -6.95 -15.95
CA ALA A 136 -26.55 -6.63 -17.36
C ALA A 136 -25.20 -7.11 -17.88
N ASP A 137 -24.13 -6.95 -17.09
CA ASP A 137 -22.77 -7.41 -17.41
C ASP A 137 -22.73 -8.94 -17.57
N ILE A 138 -23.32 -9.67 -16.61
CA ILE A 138 -23.43 -11.13 -16.65
C ILE A 138 -24.24 -11.63 -17.86
N GLY A 139 -25.27 -10.88 -18.28
CA GLY A 139 -26.10 -11.23 -19.43
C GLY A 139 -25.47 -10.95 -20.80
N LEU A 140 -24.35 -10.22 -20.86
CA LEU A 140 -23.60 -9.93 -22.08
C LEU A 140 -22.45 -10.94 -22.32
N ASP A 141 -22.00 -11.61 -21.26
CA ASP A 141 -20.94 -12.63 -21.30
C ASP A 141 -21.45 -14.07 -21.55
N GLY A 142 -22.76 -14.25 -21.83
CA GLY A 142 -23.40 -15.53 -22.13
C GLY A 142 -24.00 -15.60 -23.54
#